data_AF-A0A8C4QTA3-F1
#
_entry.id   AF-A0A8C4QTA3-F1
#
_cell.length_a   1.000
_cell.length_b   1.000
_cell.length_c   1.000
_cell.angle_alpha   90.00
_cell.angle_beta   90.00
_cell.angle_gamma   90.00
#
_symmetry.space_group_name_H-M   'P 1'
#
loop_
_entity.id
_entity.type
_entity.pdbx_description
1 polymer ?
#
loop_
_entity_poly.entity_id
_entity_poly.type
_entity_poly.pdbx_seq_one_letter_code
_entity_poly.pdbx_strand_id
1 'polypeptide(L)'
;DANPNLRTFLYNVLTAYGHHNPAVGYCQGMNFIAGYLLLVTKNEEQAFWLLDALISHILPDFYAPAMVGLKTEVKVLAELVKRKVPALVNHMEKHNVAWVLVCSQLYCVILQTVFRLWDCLFYEGSKVLLRAALALILHYRTSLLESTSFSAIISTFRYLPQSDFTLNCHTFMQVIFKEPGSLPQSTIDHFLPMIHLQSPLQSSHDTLLQISTKLICTHL
;
A
#
# COMPACT_ATOMS: atom_id res chain seq x y z
N ASP A 1 6.25 2.45 -30.49
CA ASP A 1 5.48 3.69 -30.67
C ASP A 1 5.18 4.36 -29.34
N ALA A 2 6.00 5.35 -28.96
CA ALA A 2 5.74 6.16 -27.77
C ALA A 2 4.73 7.26 -28.13
N ASN A 3 3.49 7.12 -27.67
CA ASN A 3 2.43 8.08 -27.94
C ASN A 3 2.75 9.41 -27.22
N PRO A 4 3.03 10.52 -27.93
CA PRO A 4 3.58 11.75 -27.35
C PRO A 4 2.66 12.48 -26.35
N ASN A 5 1.42 12.02 -26.17
CA ASN A 5 0.39 12.69 -25.34
C ASN A 5 0.13 12.06 -23.97
N LEU A 6 0.79 10.96 -23.58
CA LEU A 6 0.49 10.27 -22.31
C LEU A 6 0.67 11.16 -21.06
N ARG A 7 1.65 12.07 -21.09
CA ARG A 7 1.85 13.04 -20.01
C ARG A 7 0.71 14.05 -19.90
N THR A 8 0.18 14.49 -21.05
CA THR A 8 -0.98 15.38 -21.11
C THR A 8 -2.22 14.67 -20.59
N PHE A 9 -2.44 13.42 -21.00
CA PHE A 9 -3.57 12.61 -20.53
C PHE A 9 -3.52 12.41 -19.02
N LEU A 10 -2.34 12.12 -18.49
CA LEU A 10 -2.13 12.00 -17.04
C LEU A 10 -2.43 13.31 -16.31
N TYR A 11 -1.93 14.44 -16.83
CA TYR A 11 -2.19 15.76 -16.26
C TYR A 11 -3.69 16.10 -16.24
N ASN A 12 -4.40 15.83 -17.34
CA ASN A 12 -5.84 16.08 -17.45
C ASN A 12 -6.62 15.26 -16.43
N VAL A 13 -6.36 13.96 -16.33
CA VAL A 13 -7.05 13.06 -15.39
C VAL A 13 -6.84 13.49 -13.95
N LEU A 14 -5.59 13.78 -13.55
CA LEU A 14 -5.27 14.21 -12.19
C LEU A 14 -5.86 15.58 -11.85
N THR A 15 -5.85 16.51 -12.80
CA THR A 15 -6.45 17.85 -12.62
C THR A 15 -7.96 17.75 -12.49
N ALA A 16 -8.61 16.96 -13.35
CA ALA A 16 -10.04 16.69 -13.27
C ALA A 16 -10.40 16.04 -11.93
N TYR A 17 -9.61 15.08 -11.46
CA TYR A 17 -9.82 14.43 -10.15
C TYR A 17 -9.71 15.42 -8.99
N GLY A 18 -8.68 16.27 -8.99
CA GLY A 18 -8.52 17.28 -7.95
C GLY A 18 -9.69 18.27 -7.85
N HIS A 19 -10.32 18.60 -8.98
CA HIS A 19 -11.55 19.41 -9.00
C HIS A 19 -12.81 18.61 -8.64
N HIS A 20 -12.86 17.33 -9.00
CA HIS A 20 -13.99 16.45 -8.70
C HIS A 20 -14.12 16.18 -7.19
N ASN A 21 -13.00 15.95 -6.51
CA ASN A 21 -12.96 15.72 -5.07
C ASN A 21 -11.97 16.69 -4.37
N PRO A 22 -12.37 17.94 -4.11
CA PRO A 22 -11.50 18.96 -3.51
C PRO A 22 -11.06 18.64 -2.07
N ALA A 23 -11.81 17.80 -1.35
CA ALA A 23 -11.47 17.40 0.02
C ALA A 23 -10.21 16.52 0.07
N VAL A 24 -10.02 15.69 -0.96
CA VAL A 24 -8.80 14.89 -1.14
C VAL A 24 -7.77 15.67 -1.95
N GLY A 25 -8.20 16.28 -3.06
CA GLY A 25 -7.33 16.96 -4.02
C GLY A 25 -6.33 16.01 -4.68
N TYR A 26 -5.24 16.56 -5.20
CA TYR A 26 -4.11 15.75 -5.67
C TYR A 26 -3.23 15.35 -4.48
N CYS A 27 -3.10 14.04 -4.27
CA CYS A 27 -2.18 13.47 -3.30
C CYS A 27 -0.98 12.84 -4.02
N GLN A 28 0.19 12.96 -3.39
CA GLN A 28 1.43 12.44 -3.97
C GLN A 28 1.35 10.91 -4.14
N GLY A 29 1.80 10.43 -5.30
CA GLY A 29 1.71 9.01 -5.67
C GLY A 29 0.47 8.66 -6.50
N MET A 30 -0.57 9.52 -6.53
CA MET A 30 -1.74 9.32 -7.41
C MET A 30 -1.37 9.28 -8.89
N ASN A 31 -0.29 9.97 -9.28
CA ASN A 31 0.23 9.97 -10.64
C ASN A 31 0.64 8.58 -11.13
N PHE A 32 1.17 7.71 -10.26
CA PHE A 32 1.50 6.35 -10.64
C PHE A 32 0.24 5.54 -10.93
N ILE A 33 -0.74 5.58 -10.02
CA ILE A 33 -2.02 4.88 -10.18
C ILE A 33 -2.73 5.33 -11.44
N ALA A 34 -2.91 6.64 -11.62
CA ALA A 34 -3.54 7.20 -12.82
C ALA A 34 -2.76 6.82 -14.09
N GLY A 35 -1.42 6.78 -14.02
CA GLY A 35 -0.56 6.32 -15.10
C GLY A 35 -0.82 4.85 -15.48
N TYR A 36 -0.91 3.94 -14.50
CA TYR A 36 -1.23 2.53 -14.75
C TYR A 36 -2.63 2.36 -15.33
N LEU A 37 -3.62 3.06 -14.78
CA LEU A 37 -4.98 3.04 -15.29
C LEU A 37 -5.01 3.50 -16.75
N LEU A 38 -4.32 4.60 -17.08
CA LEU A 38 -4.21 5.08 -18.46
C LEU A 38 -3.52 4.10 -19.40
N LEU A 39 -2.49 3.38 -18.93
CA LEU A 39 -1.82 2.35 -19.74
C LEU A 39 -2.75 1.17 -20.05
N VAL A 40 -3.61 0.80 -19.10
CA VAL A 40 -4.56 -0.32 -19.24
C VAL A 40 -5.77 0.09 -20.08
N THR A 41 -6.41 1.21 -19.76
CA THR A 41 -7.65 1.64 -20.44
C THR A 41 -7.38 2.28 -21.79
N LYS A 42 -6.21 2.93 -21.96
CA LYS A 42 -5.89 3.79 -23.10
C LYS A 42 -6.96 4.88 -23.37
N ASN A 43 -7.69 5.28 -22.33
CA ASN A 43 -8.78 6.25 -22.38
C ASN A 43 -8.82 7.09 -21.09
N GLU A 44 -8.81 8.42 -21.21
CA GLU A 44 -8.77 9.37 -20.08
C GLU A 44 -10.01 9.27 -19.19
N GLU A 45 -11.21 9.25 -19.78
CA GLU A 45 -12.47 9.22 -19.04
C GLU A 45 -12.60 7.92 -18.23
N GLN A 46 -12.28 6.78 -18.83
CA GLN A 46 -12.28 5.51 -18.13
C GLN A 46 -11.24 5.46 -17.01
N ALA A 47 -10.03 5.99 -17.26
CA ALA A 47 -8.99 6.06 -16.24
C ALA A 47 -9.40 6.97 -15.07
N PHE A 48 -10.09 8.07 -15.37
CA PHE A 48 -10.65 8.97 -14.35
C PHE A 48 -11.68 8.27 -13.47
N TRP A 49 -12.68 7.60 -14.06
CA TRP A 49 -13.71 6.92 -13.27
C TRP A 49 -13.18 5.73 -12.48
N LEU A 50 -12.19 5.01 -13.02
CA LEU A 50 -11.49 3.97 -12.26
C LEU A 50 -10.66 4.55 -11.11
N LEU A 51 -10.02 5.71 -11.31
CA LEU A 51 -9.28 6.40 -10.26
C LEU A 51 -10.23 6.86 -9.14
N ASP A 52 -11.37 7.44 -9.50
CA ASP A 52 -12.39 7.83 -8.53
C ASP A 52 -12.96 6.64 -7.79
N ALA A 53 -13.36 5.57 -8.48
CA ALA A 53 -13.84 4.34 -7.84
C ALA A 53 -12.80 3.75 -6.89
N LEU A 54 -11.51 3.77 -7.28
CA LEU A 54 -10.44 3.26 -6.44
C LEU A 54 -10.28 4.08 -5.16
N ILE A 55 -10.25 5.41 -5.25
CA ILE A 55 -9.98 6.26 -4.08
C ILE A 55 -11.23 6.45 -3.21
N SER A 56 -12.40 6.62 -3.83
CA SER A 56 -13.64 6.95 -3.14
C SER A 56 -14.36 5.72 -2.58
N HIS A 57 -14.17 4.52 -3.17
CA HIS A 57 -14.90 3.32 -2.77
C HIS A 57 -14.02 2.16 -2.30
N ILE A 58 -12.86 1.94 -2.93
CA ILE A 58 -12.01 0.77 -2.64
C ILE A 58 -10.99 1.06 -1.54
N LEU A 59 -10.40 2.25 -1.56
CA LEU A 59 -9.37 2.72 -0.64
C LEU A 59 -9.81 4.02 0.09
N PRO A 60 -10.97 4.02 0.77
CA PRO A 60 -11.49 5.21 1.42
C PRO A 60 -10.50 5.73 2.47
N ASP A 61 -10.31 7.04 2.50
CA ASP A 61 -9.41 7.74 3.43
C ASP A 61 -7.92 7.38 3.35
N PHE A 62 -7.47 6.69 2.30
CA PHE A 62 -6.03 6.43 2.09
C PHE A 62 -5.30 7.70 1.64
N TYR A 63 -5.94 8.45 0.74
CA TYR A 63 -5.37 9.64 0.12
C TYR A 63 -5.85 10.95 0.74
N ALA A 64 -6.81 10.90 1.65
CA ALA A 64 -7.27 12.08 2.39
C ALA A 64 -6.12 12.69 3.21
N PRO A 65 -6.12 14.00 3.52
CA PRO A 65 -5.03 14.67 4.24
C PRO A 65 -4.64 14.02 5.59
N ALA A 66 -5.62 13.45 6.29
CA ALA A 66 -5.41 12.75 7.56
C ALA A 66 -4.96 11.28 7.39
N MET A 67 -5.12 10.71 6.19
CA MET A 67 -4.74 9.35 5.80
C MET A 67 -5.22 8.28 6.78
N VAL A 68 -6.42 8.45 7.33
CA VAL A 68 -6.95 7.61 8.43
C VAL A 68 -7.10 6.17 7.97
N GLY A 69 -7.53 5.94 6.73
CA GLY A 69 -7.65 4.60 6.14
C GLY A 69 -6.30 3.90 6.07
N LEU A 70 -5.27 4.57 5.53
CA LEU A 70 -3.93 4.02 5.44
C LEU A 70 -3.32 3.75 6.82
N LYS A 71 -3.44 4.69 7.76
CA LYS A 71 -2.94 4.51 9.14
C LYS A 71 -3.58 3.30 9.82
N THR A 72 -4.87 3.09 9.57
CA THR A 72 -5.61 1.95 10.09
C THR A 72 -5.07 0.66 9.51
N GLU A 73 -4.86 0.58 8.19
CA GLU A 73 -4.25 -0.61 7.58
C GLU A 73 -2.84 -0.91 8.07
N VAL A 74 -1.99 0.11 8.23
CA VAL A 74 -0.63 -0.07 8.78
C VAL A 74 -0.68 -0.72 10.17
N LYS A 75 -1.60 -0.25 11.03
CA LYS A 75 -1.79 -0.81 12.38
C LYS A 75 -2.34 -2.24 12.34
N VAL A 76 -3.34 -2.49 11.50
CA VAL A 76 -3.92 -3.83 11.31
C VAL A 76 -2.84 -4.81 10.82
N LEU A 77 -2.02 -4.42 9.85
CA LEU A 77 -0.93 -5.26 9.35
C LEU A 77 0.08 -5.56 10.46
N ALA A 78 0.52 -4.55 11.22
CA ALA A 78 1.46 -4.74 12.32
C ALA A 78 0.94 -5.74 13.37
N GLU A 79 -0.35 -5.66 13.73
CA GLU A 79 -0.99 -6.59 14.66
C GLU A 79 -1.13 -8.00 14.07
N LEU A 80 -1.47 -8.14 12.79
CA LEU A 80 -1.49 -9.43 12.10
C LEU A 80 -0.11 -10.09 12.09
N VAL A 81 0.94 -9.30 11.83
CA VAL A 81 2.33 -9.79 11.90
C VAL A 81 2.69 -10.16 13.33
N LYS A 82 2.30 -9.39 14.33
CA LYS A 82 2.53 -9.70 15.75
C LYS A 82 1.95 -11.05 16.15
N ARG A 83 0.74 -11.37 15.67
CA ARG A 83 0.07 -12.64 15.95
C ARG A 83 0.74 -13.83 15.28
N LYS A 84 1.27 -13.67 14.06
CA LYS A 84 1.88 -14.78 13.30
C LYS A 84 3.39 -14.94 13.53
N VAL A 85 4.12 -13.83 13.65
CA VAL A 85 5.58 -13.77 13.80
C VAL A 85 5.96 -12.67 14.80
N PRO A 86 5.68 -12.85 16.10
CA PRO A 86 5.95 -11.83 17.14
C PRO A 86 7.44 -11.45 17.21
N ALA A 87 8.33 -12.40 16.93
CA ALA A 87 9.77 -12.16 16.89
C ALA A 87 10.15 -11.08 15.86
N LEU A 88 9.44 -11.01 14.73
CA LEU A 88 9.70 -10.00 13.71
C LEU A 88 9.28 -8.60 14.19
N VAL A 89 8.14 -8.48 14.88
CA VAL A 89 7.71 -7.18 15.43
C VAL A 89 8.73 -6.65 16.44
N ASN A 90 9.18 -7.49 17.36
CA ASN A 90 10.20 -7.12 18.34
C ASN A 90 11.52 -6.74 17.66
N HIS A 91 11.89 -7.43 16.58
CA HIS A 91 13.08 -7.13 15.79
C HIS A 91 12.97 -5.76 15.10
N MET A 92 11.83 -5.48 14.47
CA MET A 92 11.55 -4.19 13.83
C MET A 92 11.59 -3.02 14.84
N GLU A 93 10.99 -3.21 16.01
CA GLU A 93 11.02 -2.24 17.11
C GLU A 93 12.45 -2.02 17.63
N LYS A 94 13.22 -3.08 17.84
CA LYS A 94 14.64 -3.01 18.25
C LYS A 94 15.49 -2.18 17.28
N HIS A 95 15.20 -2.28 15.98
CA HIS A 95 15.91 -1.54 14.94
C HIS A 95 15.27 -0.20 14.57
N ASN A 96 14.24 0.26 15.32
CA ASN A 96 13.50 1.50 15.08
C ASN A 96 12.88 1.59 13.67
N VAL A 97 12.47 0.47 13.09
CA VAL A 97 11.82 0.43 11.78
C VAL A 97 10.32 0.62 11.94
N ALA A 98 9.81 1.75 11.45
CA ALA A 98 8.39 2.05 11.49
C ALA A 98 7.61 1.25 10.42
N TRP A 99 6.51 0.62 10.81
CA TRP A 99 5.64 -0.17 9.92
C TRP A 99 5.10 0.61 8.73
N VAL A 100 4.95 1.92 8.85
CA VAL A 100 4.58 2.78 7.73
C VAL A 100 5.52 2.65 6.55
N LEU A 101 6.84 2.63 6.79
CA LEU A 101 7.86 2.54 5.73
C LEU A 101 7.73 1.23 4.97
N VAL A 102 7.44 0.15 5.70
CA VAL A 102 7.20 -1.18 5.15
C VAL A 102 5.93 -1.19 4.30
N CYS A 103 4.82 -0.67 4.83
CA CYS A 103 3.54 -0.66 4.13
C CYS A 103 3.61 0.18 2.85
N SER A 104 4.21 1.37 2.90
CA SER A 104 4.36 2.22 1.70
C SER A 104 5.16 1.54 0.60
N GLN A 105 6.25 0.83 0.97
CA GLN A 105 7.08 0.13 0.00
C GLN A 105 6.35 -1.07 -0.61
N LEU A 106 5.68 -1.88 0.22
CA LEU A 106 4.95 -3.06 -0.22
C LEU A 106 3.75 -2.69 -1.10
N TYR A 107 2.94 -1.71 -0.70
CA TYR A 107 1.74 -1.32 -1.44
C TYR A 107 2.07 -0.67 -2.77
N CYS A 108 3.10 0.19 -2.82
CA CYS A 108 3.56 0.77 -4.08
C CYS A 108 3.90 -0.33 -5.07
N VAL A 109 4.63 -1.35 -4.62
CA VAL A 109 5.07 -2.45 -5.47
C VAL A 109 3.93 -3.35 -5.90
N ILE A 110 3.05 -3.73 -4.98
CA ILE A 110 1.89 -4.59 -5.26
C ILE A 110 1.05 -3.98 -6.38
N LEU A 111 0.89 -2.66 -6.36
CA LEU A 111 0.18 -1.91 -7.38
C LEU A 111 0.99 -1.78 -8.69
N GLN A 112 2.31 -1.92 -8.68
CA GLN A 112 3.15 -1.81 -9.88
C GLN A 112 3.37 -3.14 -10.62
N THR A 113 3.49 -4.25 -9.90
CA THR A 113 4.04 -5.50 -10.47
C THR A 113 2.96 -6.51 -10.87
N VAL A 114 1.76 -6.44 -10.31
CA VAL A 114 0.76 -7.50 -10.50
C VAL A 114 -0.59 -6.93 -10.89
N PHE A 115 -0.86 -6.79 -12.20
CA PHE A 115 -2.19 -6.41 -12.69
C PHE A 115 -3.29 -7.37 -12.20
N ARG A 116 -2.99 -8.65 -11.98
CA ARG A 116 -3.95 -9.61 -11.39
C ARG A 116 -4.38 -9.25 -9.96
N LEU A 117 -3.54 -8.52 -9.24
CA LEU A 117 -3.87 -8.01 -7.91
C LEU A 117 -4.83 -6.82 -8.01
N TRP A 118 -4.79 -6.05 -9.10
CA TRP A 118 -5.79 -5.02 -9.37
C TRP A 118 -7.16 -5.64 -9.61
N ASP A 119 -7.25 -6.74 -10.37
CA ASP A 119 -8.51 -7.45 -10.57
C ASP A 119 -9.13 -7.87 -9.22
N CYS A 120 -8.32 -8.45 -8.33
CA CYS A 120 -8.74 -8.81 -6.98
C CYS A 120 -9.04 -7.58 -6.11
N LEU A 121 -8.28 -6.49 -6.24
CA LEU A 121 -8.49 -5.25 -5.50
C LEU A 121 -9.83 -4.59 -5.87
N PHE A 122 -10.17 -4.53 -7.16
CA PHE A 122 -11.46 -4.04 -7.64
C PHE A 122 -12.63 -4.95 -7.23
N TYR A 123 -12.40 -6.26 -7.07
CA TYR A 123 -13.44 -7.21 -6.69
C TYR A 123 -13.66 -7.35 -5.18
N GLU A 124 -12.59 -7.49 -4.38
CA GLU A 124 -12.65 -7.77 -2.94
C GLU A 124 -12.34 -6.56 -2.04
N GLY A 125 -11.76 -5.49 -2.58
CA GLY A 125 -11.40 -4.29 -1.82
C GLY A 125 -10.01 -4.29 -1.21
N SER A 126 -9.74 -3.33 -0.31
CA SER A 126 -8.40 -3.06 0.27
C SER A 126 -7.76 -4.26 0.99
N LYS A 127 -8.58 -5.20 1.48
CA LYS A 127 -8.14 -6.46 2.11
C LYS A 127 -7.09 -7.24 1.32
N VAL A 128 -7.15 -7.15 0.00
CA VAL A 128 -6.19 -7.85 -0.87
C VAL A 128 -4.78 -7.28 -0.67
N LEU A 129 -4.65 -5.98 -0.41
CA LEU A 129 -3.37 -5.35 -0.08
C LEU A 129 -2.82 -5.89 1.24
N LEU A 130 -3.65 -6.00 2.28
CA LEU A 130 -3.26 -6.61 3.56
C LEU A 130 -2.82 -8.07 3.40
N ARG A 131 -3.55 -8.87 2.62
CA ARG A 131 -3.18 -10.26 2.31
C ARG A 131 -1.84 -10.35 1.62
N ALA A 132 -1.64 -9.57 0.56
CA ALA A 132 -0.42 -9.57 -0.21
C ALA A 132 0.78 -9.09 0.62
N ALA A 133 0.63 -8.01 1.39
CA ALA A 133 1.68 -7.52 2.28
C ALA A 133 2.04 -8.54 3.36
N LEU A 134 1.05 -9.15 4.01
CA LEU A 134 1.29 -10.18 5.03
C LEU A 134 1.98 -11.41 4.43
N ALA A 135 1.55 -11.88 3.26
CA ALA A 135 2.17 -13.02 2.57
C ALA A 135 3.64 -12.75 2.25
N LEU A 136 3.98 -11.56 1.74
CA LEU A 136 5.37 -11.17 1.48
C LEU A 136 6.20 -11.14 2.77
N ILE A 137 5.67 -10.56 3.84
CA ILE A 137 6.35 -10.52 5.15
C ILE A 137 6.59 -11.94 5.67
N LEU A 138 5.59 -12.82 5.58
CA LEU A 138 5.72 -14.21 6.01
C LEU A 138 6.73 -14.98 5.17
N HIS A 139 6.74 -14.79 3.85
CA HIS A 139 7.67 -15.46 2.94
C HIS A 139 9.13 -15.09 3.26
N TYR A 140 9.39 -13.81 3.51
CA TYR A 140 10.75 -13.29 3.76
C TYR A 140 11.14 -13.16 5.24
N ARG A 141 10.32 -13.71 6.14
CA ARG A 141 10.53 -13.59 7.60
C ARG A 141 11.93 -13.97 8.06
N THR A 142 12.53 -15.01 7.49
CA THR A 142 13.86 -15.50 7.87
C THR A 142 14.93 -14.46 7.51
N SER A 143 14.95 -13.99 6.26
CA SER A 143 15.89 -12.97 5.80
C SER A 143 15.72 -11.63 6.54
N LEU A 144 14.49 -11.29 6.92
CA LEU A 144 14.22 -10.10 7.73
C LEU A 144 14.78 -10.24 9.15
N LEU A 145 14.68 -11.41 9.77
CA LEU A 145 15.22 -11.67 11.11
C LEU A 145 16.76 -11.76 11.14
N GLU A 146 17.38 -12.17 10.03
CA GLU A 146 18.84 -12.22 9.85
C GLU A 146 19.45 -10.82 9.64
N SER A 147 18.64 -9.83 9.26
CA SER A 147 19.10 -8.47 9.02
C SER A 147 19.54 -7.79 10.33
N THR A 148 20.77 -7.34 10.43
CA THR A 148 21.34 -6.80 11.69
C THR A 148 21.27 -5.28 11.82
N SER A 149 20.74 -4.58 10.82
CA SER A 149 20.71 -3.11 10.80
C SER A 149 19.42 -2.56 10.17
N PHE A 150 19.06 -1.33 10.55
CA PHE A 150 17.95 -0.59 9.96
C PHE A 150 18.03 -0.55 8.43
N SER A 151 19.21 -0.24 7.88
CA SER A 151 19.43 -0.17 6.43
C SER A 151 19.24 -1.52 5.74
N ALA A 152 19.70 -2.61 6.34
CA ALA A 152 19.53 -3.96 5.80
C ALA A 152 18.04 -4.35 5.75
N ILE A 153 17.28 -4.08 6.82
CA ILE A 153 15.84 -4.36 6.87
C ILE A 153 15.10 -3.59 5.77
N ILE A 154 15.33 -2.28 5.67
CA ILE A 154 14.70 -1.43 4.66
C ILE A 154 15.09 -1.86 3.24
N SER A 155 16.36 -2.22 3.04
CA SER A 155 16.85 -2.72 1.75
C SER A 155 16.17 -4.03 1.39
N THR A 156 16.04 -4.97 2.33
CA THR A 156 15.30 -6.22 2.11
C THR A 156 13.89 -5.90 1.63
N PHE A 157 13.13 -5.06 2.34
CA PHE A 157 11.79 -4.62 1.90
C PHE A 157 11.77 -3.93 0.53
N ARG A 158 12.83 -3.22 0.16
CA ARG A 158 12.97 -2.61 -1.17
C ARG A 158 13.18 -3.64 -2.28
N TYR A 159 13.86 -4.75 -1.99
CA TYR A 159 14.18 -5.80 -2.96
C TYR A 159 13.17 -6.97 -3.00
N LEU A 160 12.36 -7.21 -1.95
CA LEU A 160 11.25 -8.19 -2.00
C LEU A 160 10.36 -8.04 -3.25
N PRO A 161 10.03 -6.81 -3.68
CA PRO A 161 9.30 -6.52 -4.92
C PRO A 161 9.86 -7.07 -6.23
N GLN A 162 11.18 -7.18 -6.32
CA GLN A 162 11.90 -7.48 -7.56
C GLN A 162 12.41 -8.92 -7.58
N SER A 163 11.98 -9.72 -6.60
CA SER A 163 12.39 -11.10 -6.49
C SER A 163 11.66 -11.96 -7.53
N ASP A 164 12.25 -13.12 -7.85
CA ASP A 164 11.63 -14.10 -8.73
C ASP A 164 10.24 -14.55 -8.24
N PHE A 165 9.97 -14.41 -6.93
CA PHE A 165 8.70 -14.76 -6.31
C PHE A 165 7.55 -13.82 -6.74
N THR A 166 7.76 -12.51 -6.73
CA THR A 166 6.75 -11.53 -7.16
C THR A 166 6.59 -11.51 -8.67
N LEU A 167 7.67 -11.76 -9.42
CA LEU A 167 7.65 -11.89 -10.88
C LEU A 167 6.85 -13.12 -11.33
N ASN A 168 6.87 -14.21 -10.56
CA ASN A 168 5.99 -15.35 -10.78
C ASN A 168 4.58 -15.08 -10.25
N CYS A 169 3.83 -14.28 -11.00
CA CYS A 169 2.48 -13.85 -10.65
C CYS A 169 1.53 -15.02 -10.29
N HIS A 170 1.65 -16.18 -10.93
CA HIS A 170 0.75 -17.31 -10.67
C HIS A 170 0.98 -17.89 -9.27
N THR A 171 2.23 -18.20 -8.94
CA THR A 171 2.61 -18.69 -7.62
C THR A 171 2.32 -17.64 -6.55
N PHE A 172 2.62 -16.37 -6.83
CA PHE A 172 2.34 -15.28 -5.90
C PHE A 172 0.85 -15.19 -5.57
N MET A 173 -0.03 -15.18 -6.58
CA MET A 173 -1.48 -15.14 -6.37
C MET A 173 -1.98 -16.34 -5.55
N GLN A 174 -1.44 -17.55 -5.76
CA GLN A 174 -1.80 -18.70 -4.94
C GLN A 174 -1.38 -18.53 -3.48
N VAL A 175 -0.20 -17.97 -3.23
CA VAL A 175 0.35 -17.77 -1.89
C VAL A 175 -0.43 -16.70 -1.12
N ILE A 176 -0.78 -15.57 -1.73
CA ILE A 176 -1.52 -14.49 -1.04
C ILE A 176 -2.90 -14.92 -0.55
N PHE A 177 -3.54 -15.90 -1.20
CA PHE A 177 -4.84 -16.43 -0.79
C PHE A 177 -4.75 -17.64 0.16
N LYS A 178 -3.56 -18.26 0.28
CA LYS A 178 -3.36 -19.48 1.07
C LYS A 178 -2.61 -19.24 2.39
N GLU A 179 -1.50 -18.50 2.37
CA GLU A 179 -0.62 -18.34 3.55
C GLU A 179 -1.15 -17.36 4.62
N PRO A 180 -1.75 -16.22 4.26
CA PRO A 180 -2.41 -15.35 5.24
C PRO A 180 -3.54 -16.04 6.00
N GLY A 181 -4.17 -17.06 5.40
CA GLY A 181 -5.34 -17.74 5.95
C GLY A 181 -6.61 -16.87 5.89
N SER A 182 -7.63 -17.24 6.65
CA SER A 182 -8.86 -16.44 6.72
C SER A 182 -8.61 -15.11 7.43
N LEU A 183 -8.83 -14.01 6.71
CA LEU A 183 -8.88 -12.65 7.25
C LEU A 183 -10.33 -12.16 7.15
N PRO A 184 -11.23 -12.59 8.06
CA PRO A 184 -12.60 -12.15 8.03
C PRO A 184 -12.68 -10.65 8.28
N GLN A 185 -13.65 -9.97 7.63
CA GLN A 185 -13.87 -8.52 7.78
C GLN A 185 -14.01 -8.13 9.25
N SER A 186 -14.66 -8.98 10.05
CA SER A 186 -14.83 -8.80 11.49
C SER A 186 -13.52 -8.66 12.27
N THR A 187 -12.42 -9.29 11.84
CA THR A 187 -11.11 -9.12 12.48
C THR A 187 -10.57 -7.72 12.20
N ILE A 188 -10.74 -7.22 10.97
CA ILE A 188 -10.31 -5.86 10.59
C ILE A 188 -11.19 -4.83 11.31
N ASP A 189 -12.51 -5.04 11.29
CA ASP A 189 -13.51 -4.18 11.95
C ASP A 189 -13.37 -4.17 13.47
N HIS A 190 -12.88 -5.25 14.09
CA HIS A 190 -12.59 -5.29 15.52
C HIS A 190 -11.45 -4.34 15.93
N PHE A 191 -10.51 -4.07 15.02
CA PHE A 191 -9.40 -3.15 15.29
C PHE A 191 -9.74 -1.69 15.00
N LEU A 192 -10.76 -1.40 14.19
CA LEU A 192 -11.20 -0.03 13.87
C LEU A 192 -11.57 0.81 15.13
N PRO A 193 -12.38 0.32 16.09
CA PRO A 193 -12.78 1.08 17.28
C PRO A 193 -11.63 1.38 18.25
N MET A 194 -10.65 0.48 18.38
CA MET A 194 -9.52 0.68 19.30
C MET A 194 -8.54 1.76 18.81
N ILE A 195 -8.59 2.08 17.51
CA ILE A 195 -7.71 3.05 16.86
C ILE A 195 -8.27 4.49 16.99
N HIS A 196 -9.59 4.67 17.07
CA HIS A 196 -10.23 5.98 17.26
C HIS A 196 -10.13 6.53 18.70
N LEU A 197 -9.77 5.69 19.68
CA LEU A 197 -9.69 6.05 21.11
C LEU A 197 -8.29 6.47 21.60
N GLN A 198 -7.29 6.52 20.71
CA GLN A 198 -5.95 7.02 21.03
C GLN A 198 -5.63 8.32 20.27
N SER A 199 -5.84 9.46 20.95
CA SER A 199 -5.18 10.76 20.71
C SER A 199 -4.45 11.16 22.02
N PRO A 200 -3.44 12.06 22.08
CA PRO A 200 -2.76 12.89 21.08
C PRO A 200 -1.20 12.76 21.11
N LEU A 201 -0.64 11.60 21.48
CA LEU A 201 0.83 11.43 21.67
C LEU A 201 1.64 11.03 20.41
N GLN A 202 1.03 11.04 19.22
CA GLN A 202 1.64 10.55 17.97
C GLN A 202 2.04 11.64 16.97
N SER A 203 2.18 12.90 17.39
CA SER A 203 2.46 14.02 16.48
C SER A 203 3.73 13.84 15.63
N SER A 204 4.81 13.29 16.20
CA SER A 204 6.07 13.05 15.47
C SER A 204 5.99 11.86 14.51
N HIS A 205 5.27 10.78 14.87
CA HIS A 205 5.06 9.63 13.99
C HIS A 205 4.08 9.93 12.86
N ASP A 206 3.07 10.76 13.10
CA ASP A 206 2.12 11.22 12.07
C ASP A 206 2.78 12.18 11.07
N THR A 207 3.67 13.04 11.57
CA THR A 207 4.49 13.90 10.71
C THR A 207 5.47 13.04 9.91
N LEU A 208 6.11 12.03 10.51
CA LEU A 208 6.92 11.06 9.76
C LEU A 208 6.09 10.21 8.81
N LEU A 209 4.82 9.92 9.07
CA LEU A 209 3.93 9.22 8.15
C LEU A 209 3.66 10.10 6.93
N GLN A 210 3.23 11.34 7.14
CA GLN A 210 3.00 12.29 6.05
C GLN A 210 4.30 12.62 5.30
N ILE A 211 5.43 12.78 6.00
CA ILE A 211 6.74 13.05 5.42
C ILE A 211 7.28 11.82 4.69
N SER A 212 7.10 10.59 5.18
CA SER A 212 7.59 9.38 4.53
C SER A 212 6.73 9.00 3.33
N THR A 213 5.40 9.11 3.43
CA THR A 213 4.52 8.90 2.27
C THR A 213 4.73 10.00 1.22
N LYS A 214 5.05 11.24 1.63
CA LYS A 214 5.49 12.29 0.70
C LYS A 214 6.90 12.01 0.12
N LEU A 215 7.94 11.77 0.93
CA LEU A 215 9.33 11.55 0.45
C LEU A 215 9.50 10.29 -0.40
N ILE A 216 8.81 9.20 -0.07
CA ILE A 216 8.95 7.93 -0.81
C ILE A 216 8.33 8.05 -2.20
N CYS A 217 7.27 8.86 -2.36
CA CYS A 217 6.74 9.22 -3.67
C CYS A 217 7.54 10.33 -4.37
N THR A 218 8.59 10.90 -3.77
CA THR A 218 9.50 11.90 -4.40
C THR A 218 10.76 11.26 -4.95
N HIS A 219 11.06 10.01 -4.57
CA HIS A 219 12.22 9.24 -5.06
C HIS A 219 11.82 8.11 -6.04
N LEU A 220 10.61 8.19 -6.58
CA LEU A 220 10.07 7.42 -7.71
C LEU A 220 9.60 8.39 -8.78
#